data_AF-A0A1G0WEB8-F1
#
_entry.id   AF-A0A1G0WEB8-F1
#
_cell.length_a   1.000
_cell.length_b   1.000
_cell.length_c   1.000
_cell.angle_alpha   90.00
_cell.angle_beta   90.00
_cell.angle_gamma   90.00
#
_symmetry.space_group_name_H-M   'P 1'
#
loop_
_entity.id
_entity.type
_entity.pdbx_description
1 polymer ?
#
loop_
_entity_poly.entity_id
_entity_poly.type
_entity_poly.pdbx_seq_one_letter_code
_entity_poly.pdbx_strand_id
1 'polypeptide(L)' 'MRDKFTDKKMEIKNKILVGDSSIELKKLPSNSIDLIITSPPYFQQREYGFGGIGNEKSEKEYLTILRTFFQSY' A
#
# COMPACT_ATOMS: atom_id res chain seq x y z
N MET A 1 -17.33 -30.84 -15.70
CA MET A 1 -16.43 -29.71 -16.00
C MET A 1 -16.27 -28.89 -14.74
N ARG A 2 -15.01 -28.61 -14.37
CA ARG A 2 -14.54 -28.15 -13.06
C ARG A 2 -15.21 -26.85 -12.59
N ASP A 3 -15.67 -26.93 -11.35
CA ASP A 3 -15.79 -25.93 -10.30
C ASP A 3 -16.56 -24.63 -10.56
N LYS A 4 -17.74 -24.62 -9.93
CA LYS A 4 -18.51 -23.45 -9.52
C LYS A 4 -17.58 -22.48 -8.79
N PHE A 5 -17.30 -21.34 -9.43
CA PHE A 5 -16.76 -20.14 -8.76
C PHE A 5 -17.80 -19.60 -7.78
N THR A 6 -18.00 -20.31 -6.68
CA THR A 6 -18.81 -19.85 -5.56
C THR A 6 -17.99 -19.92 -4.30
N ASP A 7 -17.27 -18.83 -4.06
CA ASP A 7 -17.17 -18.22 -2.74
C ASP A 7 -17.42 -16.71 -2.90
N LYS A 8 -18.68 -16.32 -2.74
CA LYS A 8 -19.11 -14.93 -2.78
C LYS A 8 -19.09 -14.35 -1.37
N LYS A 9 -18.15 -13.43 -1.13
CA LYS A 9 -18.46 -12.03 -0.74
C LYS A 9 -17.20 -11.16 -0.81
N MET A 10 -17.01 -10.43 -1.92
CA MET A 10 -16.36 -9.12 -1.85
C MET A 10 -17.45 -8.07 -1.78
N GLU A 11 -17.59 -7.40 -0.64
CA GLU A 11 -18.43 -6.20 -0.51
C GLU A 11 -17.52 -5.05 -0.09
N ILE A 12 -16.89 -4.39 -1.08
CA ILE A 12 -16.24 -3.09 -0.90
C ILE A 12 -17.10 -2.07 -1.63
N LYS A 13 -17.90 -1.30 -0.86
CA LYS A 13 -18.58 -0.12 -1.41
C LYS A 13 -17.74 1.14 -1.26
N ASN A 14 -17.18 1.37 -0.06
CA ASN A 14 -16.13 2.33 0.29
C ASN A 14 -15.61 1.91 1.68
N LYS A 15 -14.33 1.65 1.88
CA LYS A 15 -13.76 1.31 3.20
C LYS A 15 -12.53 2.17 3.49
N ILE A 16 -12.41 2.62 4.74
CA ILE A 16 -11.21 3.29 5.24
C ILE A 16 -10.53 2.31 6.19
N LEU A 17 -9.31 1.88 5.82
CA LEU A 17 -8.43 1.11 6.69
C LEU A 17 -7.43 2.09 7.30
N VAL A 18 -7.40 2.19 8.63
CA VAL A 18 -6.48 3.07 9.36
C VAL A 18 -5.31 2.23 9.87
N GLY A 19 -4.12 2.49 9.36
CA GLY A 19 -2.90 1.79 9.75
C GLY A 19 -1.75 2.05 8.78
N ASP A 20 -0.62 1.40 9.05
CA ASP A 20 0.54 1.41 8.14
C ASP A 20 0.22 0.57 6.90
N SER A 21 0.31 1.18 5.71
CA SER A 21 0.03 0.51 4.45
C SER A 21 0.94 -0.70 4.19
N SER A 22 2.19 -0.69 4.71
CA SER A 22 3.14 -1.80 4.61
C SER A 22 2.65 -3.07 5.31
N ILE A 23 1.70 -2.92 6.25
CA ILE A 23 1.09 -3.99 7.04
C ILE A 23 -0.32 -4.28 6.53
N GLU A 24 -1.17 -3.26 6.39
CA GLU A 24 -2.60 -3.46 6.09
C GLU A 24 -2.84 -4.04 4.69
N LEU A 25 -2.07 -3.62 3.68
CA LEU A 25 -2.23 -4.13 2.31
C LEU A 25 -1.93 -5.63 2.21
N LYS A 26 -1.06 -6.17 3.08
CA LYS A 26 -0.71 -7.62 3.10
C LYS A 26 -1.86 -8.50 3.59
N LYS A 27 -2.87 -7.91 4.24
CA LYS A 27 -4.07 -8.62 4.72
C LYS A 27 -5.13 -8.76 3.63
N LEU A 28 -4.99 -8.05 2.51
CA LEU A 28 -5.90 -8.14 1.38
C LEU A 28 -5.63 -9.43 0.59
N PRO A 29 -6.65 -10.05 -0.03
CA PRO A 29 -6.43 -11.21 -0.89
C PRO A 29 -5.52 -10.87 -2.07
N SER A 30 -4.65 -11.80 -2.47
CA SER A 30 -3.84 -11.65 -3.68
C SER A 30 -4.72 -11.47 -4.93
N ASN A 31 -4.24 -10.71 -5.91
CA ASN A 31 -4.92 -10.44 -7.19
C ASN A 31 -6.36 -9.89 -7.03
N SER A 32 -6.62 -9.09 -5.99
CA SER A 32 -7.94 -8.50 -5.72
C SER A 32 -8.05 -6.99 -5.97
N ILE A 33 -6.96 -6.34 -6.42
CA ILE A 33 -6.89 -4.89 -6.66
C ILE A 33 -6.62 -4.65 -8.15
N ASP A 34 -7.53 -3.94 -8.81
CA ASP A 34 -7.42 -3.61 -10.24
C ASP A 34 -6.56 -2.36 -10.51
N LEU A 35 -6.58 -1.39 -9.59
CA LEU A 35 -5.89 -0.11 -9.74
C LEU A 35 -5.43 0.43 -8.38
N ILE A 36 -4.20 0.93 -8.35
CA ILE A 36 -3.63 1.65 -7.21
C ILE A 36 -3.40 3.11 -7.63
N ILE A 37 -3.99 4.04 -6.90
CA ILE A 37 -3.70 5.48 -7.00
C ILE A 37 -3.12 5.91 -5.66
N THR A 38 -1.94 6.50 -5.67
CA THR A 38 -1.26 6.92 -4.44
C THR A 38 -0.42 8.17 -4.69
N SER A 39 -0.23 8.95 -3.63
CA SER A 39 0.70 10.07 -3.55
C SER A 39 1.60 9.83 -2.34
N PRO A 40 2.67 9.01 -2.47
CA PRO A 40 3.54 8.71 -1.34
C PRO A 40 4.14 10.01 -0.80
N PRO A 41 4.54 10.06 0.49
CA PRO A 41 5.22 11.23 1.04
C PRO A 41 6.38 11.66 0.16
N TYR A 42 6.48 12.94 -0.15
CA TYR A 42 7.56 13.46 -0.98
C TYR A 42 8.79 13.78 -0.14
N PHE A 43 9.96 13.47 -0.70
CA PHE A 43 11.25 13.70 -0.06
C PHE A 43 11.45 15.16 0.36
N GLN A 44 11.68 15.37 1.66
CA GLN A 44 11.91 16.64 2.34
C GLN A 44 10.83 17.73 2.11
N GLN A 45 9.63 17.35 1.67
CA GLN A 45 8.56 18.32 1.41
C GLN A 45 7.67 18.57 2.63
N ARG A 46 7.40 17.53 3.44
CA ARG A 46 6.46 17.60 4.58
C ARG A 46 6.83 16.61 5.67
N GLU A 47 6.75 17.06 6.92
CA GLU A 47 6.76 16.18 8.08
C GLU A 47 5.32 15.72 8.37
N TYR A 48 5.04 14.45 8.09
CA TYR A 48 3.79 13.82 8.47
C TYR A 48 3.92 13.22 9.87
N GLY A 49 3.38 13.88 10.89
CA GLY A 49 3.14 13.32 12.24
C GLY A 49 4.30 12.51 12.84
N PHE A 50 3.97 11.34 13.42
CA PHE A 50 4.80 10.40 14.23
C PHE A 50 6.09 9.84 13.56
N GLY A 51 6.64 10.51 12.55
CA GLY A 51 7.67 9.95 11.68
C GLY A 51 7.06 9.15 10.54
N GLY A 52 7.84 9.02 9.47
CA GLY A 52 7.40 8.38 8.22
C GLY A 52 8.44 8.54 7.12
N ILE A 53 8.13 7.96 5.95
CA ILE A 53 8.96 8.04 4.76
C ILE A 53 9.02 9.51 4.29
N GLY A 54 10.16 9.97 3.79
CA GLY A 54 10.33 11.29 3.19
C GLY A 54 11.30 12.21 3.93
N ASN A 55 11.82 11.81 5.09
CA ASN A 55 12.82 12.57 5.86
C ASN A 55 14.17 11.85 5.94
N GLU A 56 14.44 10.94 4.99
CA GLU A 56 15.71 10.22 4.91
C GLU A 56 16.87 11.19 4.64
N LYS A 57 18.10 10.75 4.92
CA LYS A 57 19.29 11.61 4.77
C LYS A 57 19.66 11.84 3.30
N SER A 58 19.18 10.97 2.41
CA SER A 58 19.45 11.07 0.98
C SER A 58 18.27 10.61 0.15
N GLU A 59 18.18 11.15 -1.07
CA GLU A 59 17.21 10.72 -2.08
C GLU A 59 17.31 9.22 -2.36
N LYS A 60 18.52 8.66 -2.31
CA LYS A 60 18.75 7.23 -2.56
C LYS A 60 18.09 6.35 -1.50
N GLU A 61 18.21 6.72 -0.21
CA GLU A 61 17.56 6.01 0.89
C GLU A 61 16.03 6.05 0.72
N TYR A 62 15.49 7.24 0.47
CA TYR A 62 14.07 7.45 0.20
C TYR A 62 13.56 6.57 -0.97
N LEU A 63 14.24 6.61 -2.12
CA LEU A 63 13.88 5.82 -3.30
C LEU A 63 14.00 4.31 -3.06
N THR A 64 14.96 3.89 -2.23
CA THR A 64 15.13 2.48 -1.86
C THR A 64 13.92 2.00 -1.07
N ILE A 65 13.46 2.78 -0.09
CA ILE A 65 12.27 2.46 0.72
C ILE A 65 11.03 2.36 -0.17
N LEU A 66 10.80 3.35 -1.05
CA LEU A 66 9.66 3.32 -1.97
C LEU A 66 9.70 2.08 -2.88
N ARG A 67 10.87 1.77 -3.46
CA ARG A 67 11.05 0.58 -4.30
C ARG A 67 10.75 -0.70 -3.53
N THR A 68 11.28 -0.84 -2.32
CA THR A 68 11.03 -2.01 -1.47
C THR A 68 9.55 -2.16 -1.14
N PHE A 69 8.84 -1.06 -0.85
CA PHE A 69 7.41 -1.07 -0.61
C PHE A 69 6.63 -1.59 -1.83
N PHE A 70 6.84 -1.00 -3.02
CA PHE A 70 6.10 -1.40 -4.23
C PHE A 70 6.43 -2.81 -4.72
N GLN A 71 7.60 -3.35 -4.39
CA GLN A 71 7.99 -4.72 -4.74
C GLN A 71 7.48 -5.78 -3.75
N SER A 72 6.84 -5.38 -2.66
CA SER A 72 6.37 -6.30 -1.62
C SER A 72 4.96 -6.87 -1.86
N TYR A 73 4.34 -6.57 -3.01
CA TYR A 73 2.96 -6.90 -3.35
C TYR A 73 2.83 -7.50 -4.75
#